data_AF-A0A8J2XFB6-F1
#
_entry.id   AF-A0A8J2XFB6-F1
#
_cell.length_a   1.000
_cell.length_b   1.000
_cell.length_c   1.000
_cell.angle_alpha   90.00
_cell.angle_beta   90.00
_cell.angle_gamma   90.00
#
_symmetry.space_group_name_H-M   'P 1'
#
loop_
_entity.id
_entity.type
_entity.pdbx_description
1 polymer ?
#
loop_
_entity_poly.entity_id
_entity_poly.type
_entity_poly.pdbx_seq_one_letter_code
_entity_poly.pdbx_strand_id
1 'polypeptide(L)'
;MKLTIFILLFSTISGFSQEIKFNLFLKDSCSNKVESSFNYYLEKNGTEYHITDFENGTIILPTKGEYELIATEIGETHKIAIDKLINSDTLIKPRIDEYIKMTNVSFTKNTSKEGLKKLGIIPNNKFMNCDKVCDGTETDYYSNGNIRLKAEFENGLAIGELKRYYQSGKIKEISIYDKDGILIKKTLFNENGEIKKE
;
A
#
# COMPACT_ATOMS: atom_id res chain seq x y z
N MET A 1 -55.15 47.01 27.08
CA MET A 1 -53.88 46.25 27.04
C MET A 1 -53.85 45.39 25.77
N LYS A 2 -53.08 45.78 24.75
CA LYS A 2 -52.82 44.93 23.57
C LYS A 2 -51.67 43.98 23.92
N LEU A 3 -51.95 42.69 23.93
CA LEU A 3 -50.96 41.64 24.18
C LEU A 3 -50.36 41.25 22.82
N THR A 4 -49.20 41.80 22.49
CA THR A 4 -48.46 41.46 21.27
C THR A 4 -47.70 40.16 21.51
N ILE A 5 -48.17 39.06 20.92
CA ILE A 5 -47.49 37.76 20.97
C ILE A 5 -46.36 37.77 19.93
N PHE A 6 -45.11 37.77 20.39
CA PHE A 6 -43.93 37.55 19.56
C PHE A 6 -43.76 36.04 19.35
N ILE A 7 -44.12 35.54 18.17
CA ILE A 7 -43.83 34.17 17.76
C ILE A 7 -42.38 34.14 17.26
N LEU A 8 -41.46 33.72 18.13
CA LEU A 8 -40.10 33.36 17.75
C LEU A 8 -40.13 32.01 17.02
N LEU A 9 -40.19 32.07 15.69
CA LEU A 9 -39.92 30.93 14.82
C LEU A 9 -38.43 30.59 14.90
N PHE A 10 -38.05 29.71 15.82
CA PHE A 10 -36.80 28.97 15.72
C PHE A 10 -36.93 28.00 14.55
N SER A 11 -36.59 28.46 13.34
CA SER A 11 -36.27 27.55 12.24
C SER A 11 -34.92 26.91 12.57
N THR A 12 -34.97 25.71 13.16
CA THR A 12 -33.84 24.80 13.09
C THR A 12 -33.68 24.43 11.62
N ILE A 13 -32.83 25.19 10.92
CA ILE A 13 -32.31 24.74 9.63
C ILE A 13 -31.47 23.52 9.97
N SER A 14 -32.10 22.34 9.93
CA SER A 14 -31.39 21.09 9.77
C SER A 14 -30.70 21.19 8.43
N GLY A 15 -29.46 21.67 8.45
CA GLY A 15 -28.55 21.58 7.32
C GLY A 15 -28.40 20.10 7.03
N PHE A 16 -29.22 19.56 6.12
CA PHE A 16 -29.00 18.26 5.52
C PHE A 16 -27.67 18.37 4.80
N SER A 17 -26.58 18.02 5.49
CA SER A 17 -25.34 17.67 4.81
C SER A 17 -25.69 16.45 3.97
N GLN A 18 -25.92 16.68 2.68
CA GLN A 18 -26.20 15.60 1.76
C GLN A 18 -24.96 14.70 1.75
N GLU A 19 -25.14 13.47 2.18
CA GLU A 19 -24.11 12.45 2.19
C GLU A 19 -23.50 12.30 0.79
N ILE A 20 -22.19 12.11 0.75
CA ILE A 20 -21.43 11.88 -0.47
C ILE A 20 -21.30 10.37 -0.63
N LYS A 21 -21.72 9.86 -1.79
CA LYS A 21 -21.43 8.49 -2.19
C LYS A 21 -20.12 8.48 -2.94
N PHE A 22 -19.14 7.72 -2.45
CA PHE A 22 -17.84 7.57 -3.07
C PHE A 22 -17.60 6.11 -3.40
N ASN A 23 -17.33 5.79 -4.66
CA ASN A 23 -17.11 4.43 -5.12
C ASN A 23 -15.61 4.15 -5.20
N LEU A 24 -15.13 3.20 -4.39
CA LEU A 24 -13.74 2.79 -4.36
C LEU A 24 -13.58 1.43 -5.01
N PHE A 25 -12.65 1.34 -5.97
CA PHE A 25 -12.34 0.10 -6.68
C PHE A 25 -10.87 -0.26 -6.52
N LEU A 26 -10.57 -1.56 -6.61
CA LEU A 26 -9.19 -2.04 -6.71
C LEU A 26 -9.00 -2.74 -8.05
N LYS A 27 -8.02 -2.29 -8.81
CA LYS A 27 -7.55 -2.94 -10.03
C LYS A 27 -6.27 -3.72 -9.74
N ASP A 28 -6.33 -5.03 -9.93
CA ASP A 28 -5.16 -5.89 -9.86
C ASP A 28 -4.28 -5.68 -11.11
N SER A 29 -3.03 -5.24 -10.93
CA SER A 29 -2.10 -4.94 -12.03
C SER A 29 -1.78 -6.15 -12.90
N CYS A 30 -1.89 -7.36 -12.35
CA CYS A 30 -1.48 -8.60 -12.98
C CYS A 30 -2.59 -9.16 -13.87
N SER A 31 -3.81 -9.17 -13.36
CA SER A 31 -4.97 -9.75 -14.05
C SER A 31 -5.83 -8.70 -14.78
N ASN A 32 -5.61 -7.41 -14.54
CA ASN A 32 -6.50 -6.30 -14.92
C ASN A 32 -7.93 -6.42 -14.37
N LYS A 33 -8.19 -7.36 -13.46
CA LYS A 33 -9.50 -7.49 -12.83
C LYS A 33 -9.72 -6.32 -11.88
N VAL A 34 -10.95 -5.80 -11.91
CA VAL A 34 -11.43 -4.84 -10.93
C VAL A 34 -12.23 -5.63 -9.91
N GLU A 35 -11.79 -5.61 -8.66
CA GLU A 35 -12.39 -6.33 -7.55
C GLU A 35 -12.83 -5.35 -6.47
N SER A 36 -13.87 -5.74 -5.73
CA SER A 36 -14.38 -4.96 -4.61
C SER A 36 -13.36 -4.95 -3.46
N SER A 37 -12.99 -3.76 -3.01
CA SER A 37 -11.85 -3.52 -2.14
C SER A 37 -12.24 -3.60 -0.66
N PHE A 38 -12.70 -4.76 -0.17
CA PHE A 38 -13.30 -4.90 1.17
C PHE A 38 -12.39 -4.56 2.35
N ASN A 39 -11.07 -4.61 2.15
CA ASN A 39 -10.08 -4.33 3.18
C ASN A 39 -9.59 -2.88 3.18
N TYR A 40 -10.32 -2.01 2.47
CA TYR A 40 -10.02 -0.60 2.30
C TYR A 40 -11.12 0.23 2.94
N TYR A 41 -10.71 1.28 3.64
CA TYR A 41 -11.63 2.23 4.25
C TYR A 41 -11.05 3.63 4.21
N LEU A 42 -11.93 4.61 4.33
CA LEU A 42 -11.54 6.00 4.49
C LEU A 42 -11.56 6.37 5.96
N GLU A 43 -10.60 7.14 6.42
CA GLU A 43 -10.58 7.69 7.76
C GLU A 43 -10.55 9.23 7.69
N LYS A 44 -11.28 9.87 8.59
CA LYS A 44 -11.16 11.31 8.83
C LYS A 44 -11.37 11.61 10.29
N ASN A 45 -10.40 12.30 10.90
CA ASN A 45 -10.42 12.68 12.31
C ASN A 45 -10.68 11.49 13.26
N GLY A 46 -10.07 10.33 12.98
CA GLY A 46 -10.26 9.10 13.77
C GLY A 46 -11.61 8.40 13.58
N THR A 47 -12.43 8.85 12.63
CA THR A 47 -13.67 8.15 12.23
C THR A 47 -13.42 7.37 10.96
N GLU A 48 -13.71 6.07 10.99
CA GLU A 48 -13.58 5.17 9.84
C GLU A 48 -14.90 5.07 9.06
N TYR A 49 -14.77 4.99 7.74
CA TYR A 49 -15.85 4.88 6.77
C TYR A 49 -15.55 3.67 5.87
N HIS A 50 -16.26 2.59 6.13
CA HIS A 50 -16.13 1.32 5.44
C HIS A 50 -17.07 1.24 4.23
N ILE A 51 -16.78 0.32 3.31
CA ILE A 51 -17.64 0.02 2.17
C ILE A 51 -18.98 -0.52 2.68
N THR A 52 -20.08 0.07 2.21
CA THR A 52 -21.45 -0.31 2.57
C THR A 52 -22.16 -1.10 1.45
N ASP A 53 -21.73 -0.95 0.21
CA ASP A 53 -22.20 -1.73 -0.94
C ASP A 53 -21.04 -2.51 -1.55
N PHE A 54 -21.07 -3.83 -1.37
CA PHE A 54 -20.01 -4.73 -1.80
C PHE A 54 -19.97 -4.96 -3.31
N GLU A 55 -21.08 -4.80 -4.01
CA GLU A 55 -21.13 -4.95 -5.47
C GLU A 55 -20.55 -3.71 -6.16
N ASN A 56 -20.79 -2.53 -5.59
CA ASN A 56 -20.44 -1.24 -6.20
C ASN A 56 -19.26 -0.51 -5.53
N GLY A 57 -18.74 -1.02 -4.41
CA GLY A 57 -17.62 -0.41 -3.68
C GLY A 57 -17.97 0.92 -3.02
N THR A 58 -19.25 1.18 -2.72
CA THR A 58 -19.70 2.49 -2.24
C THR A 58 -19.38 2.71 -0.76
N ILE A 59 -18.83 3.88 -0.44
CA ILE A 59 -18.61 4.43 0.90
C ILE A 59 -19.48 5.67 1.04
N ILE A 60 -20.14 5.83 2.20
CA ILE A 60 -20.98 6.98 2.51
C ILE A 60 -20.21 7.93 3.42
N LEU A 61 -20.02 9.17 2.96
CA LEU A 61 -19.20 10.17 3.63
C LEU A 61 -20.02 11.40 4.02
N PRO A 62 -19.86 11.93 5.25
CA PRO A 62 -20.69 13.03 5.74
C PRO A 62 -20.30 14.40 5.19
N THR A 63 -19.04 14.56 4.74
CA THR A 63 -18.48 15.85 4.32
C THR A 63 -17.46 15.69 3.20
N LYS A 64 -17.25 16.75 2.41
CA LYS A 64 -16.11 16.87 1.49
C LYS A 64 -14.80 17.13 2.25
N GLY A 65 -13.68 17.02 1.55
CA GLY A 65 -12.34 17.37 2.04
C GLY A 65 -11.38 16.20 1.99
N GLU A 66 -10.26 16.32 2.71
CA GLU A 66 -9.25 15.27 2.75
C GLU A 66 -9.68 14.11 3.67
N TYR A 67 -9.43 12.90 3.19
CA TYR A 67 -9.57 11.63 3.89
C TYR A 67 -8.28 10.84 3.76
N GLU A 68 -7.97 10.00 4.74
CA GLU A 68 -6.91 9.00 4.64
C GLU A 68 -7.53 7.71 4.10
N LEU A 69 -7.08 7.26 2.94
CA LEU A 69 -7.40 5.97 2.40
C LEU A 69 -6.42 4.94 2.93
N ILE A 70 -6.94 3.95 3.64
CA ILE A 70 -6.16 2.92 4.33
C ILE A 70 -6.46 1.58 3.67
N ALA A 71 -5.40 0.92 3.23
CA ALA A 71 -5.39 -0.35 2.52
C ALA A 71 -4.62 -1.36 3.36
N THR A 72 -5.34 -2.04 4.26
CA THR A 72 -4.72 -2.86 5.31
C THR A 72 -3.94 -4.06 4.75
N GLU A 73 -4.45 -4.71 3.70
CA GLU A 73 -3.81 -5.89 3.09
C GLU A 73 -2.43 -5.61 2.50
N ILE A 74 -2.25 -4.42 1.91
CA ILE A 74 -1.01 -4.02 1.26
C ILE A 74 -0.19 -3.04 2.12
N GLY A 75 -0.67 -2.72 3.32
CA GLY A 75 0.00 -1.83 4.27
C GLY A 75 0.19 -0.41 3.73
N GLU A 76 -0.80 0.09 3.01
CA GLU A 76 -0.76 1.38 2.31
C GLU A 76 -1.72 2.39 2.94
N THR A 77 -1.28 3.63 3.14
CA THR A 77 -2.10 4.77 3.58
C THR A 77 -1.76 6.00 2.75
N HIS A 78 -2.75 6.58 2.06
CA HIS A 78 -2.54 7.83 1.33
C HIS A 78 -3.74 8.77 1.43
N LYS A 79 -3.47 10.07 1.33
CA LYS A 79 -4.51 11.10 1.37
C LYS A 79 -5.22 11.19 0.03
N ILE A 80 -6.55 11.24 0.08
CA ILE A 80 -7.39 11.51 -1.09
C ILE A 80 -8.31 12.71 -0.80
N ALA A 81 -8.56 13.51 -1.83
CA ALA A 81 -9.49 14.63 -1.77
C ALA A 81 -10.86 14.16 -2.25
N ILE A 82 -11.85 14.20 -1.36
CA ILE A 82 -13.24 13.88 -1.68
C ILE A 82 -14.00 15.17 -1.96
N ASP A 83 -14.67 15.22 -3.11
CA ASP A 83 -15.62 16.28 -3.44
C ASP A 83 -16.91 15.70 -4.07
N LYS A 84 -17.88 16.57 -4.42
CA LYS A 84 -19.15 16.13 -5.03
C LYS A 84 -19.05 15.85 -6.54
N LEU A 85 -17.93 16.21 -7.19
CA LEU A 85 -17.68 16.06 -8.62
C LEU A 85 -16.86 14.79 -8.92
N ILE A 86 -16.03 14.35 -7.98
CA ILE A 86 -15.18 13.15 -7.99
C ILE A 86 -15.77 12.18 -6.97
N ASN A 87 -16.65 11.31 -7.46
CA ASN A 87 -17.37 10.33 -6.64
C ASN A 87 -16.82 8.91 -6.80
N SER A 88 -15.63 8.75 -7.38
CA SER A 88 -14.99 7.43 -7.49
C SER A 88 -13.48 7.51 -7.65
N ASP A 89 -12.79 6.46 -7.23
CA ASP A 89 -11.36 6.23 -7.48
C ASP A 89 -11.08 4.74 -7.69
N THR A 90 -9.99 4.42 -8.39
CA THR A 90 -9.55 3.05 -8.65
C THR A 90 -8.09 2.90 -8.28
N LEU A 91 -7.83 2.17 -7.21
CA LEU A 91 -6.50 1.85 -6.72
C LEU A 91 -5.85 0.78 -7.59
N ILE A 92 -4.55 0.87 -7.75
CA ILE A 92 -3.77 -0.13 -8.49
C ILE A 92 -2.98 -0.95 -7.48
N LYS A 93 -3.19 -2.27 -7.48
CA LYS A 93 -2.43 -3.20 -6.64
C LYS A 93 -0.99 -3.32 -7.16
N PRO A 94 0.04 -3.27 -6.30
CA PRO A 94 1.43 -3.49 -6.72
C PRO A 94 1.62 -4.85 -7.40
N ARG A 95 2.63 -4.96 -8.27
CA ARG A 95 2.85 -6.16 -9.10
C ARG A 95 4.01 -7.04 -8.66
N ILE A 96 4.99 -6.50 -7.92
CA ILE A 96 6.20 -7.24 -7.54
C ILE A 96 6.11 -7.75 -6.11
N ASP A 97 6.13 -9.06 -5.93
CA ASP A 97 6.12 -9.69 -4.61
C ASP A 97 7.42 -10.44 -4.31
N GLU A 98 7.83 -10.43 -3.04
CA GLU A 98 8.97 -11.20 -2.53
C GLU A 98 8.46 -12.44 -1.82
N TYR A 99 8.83 -13.61 -2.33
CA TYR A 99 8.44 -14.91 -1.78
C TYR A 99 9.61 -15.52 -1.02
N ILE A 100 9.38 -15.93 0.22
CA ILE A 100 10.36 -16.69 1.01
C ILE A 100 10.16 -18.18 0.76
N LYS A 101 11.15 -18.82 0.14
CA LYS A 101 11.25 -20.26 -0.04
C LYS A 101 11.61 -20.91 1.30
N MET A 102 10.61 -21.52 1.94
CA MET A 102 10.82 -22.38 3.10
C MET A 102 11.51 -23.68 2.66
N THR A 103 12.50 -24.12 3.43
CA THR A 103 13.17 -25.41 3.22
C THR A 103 13.05 -26.25 4.49
N ASN A 104 12.86 -27.57 4.34
CA ASN A 104 12.83 -28.51 5.46
C ASN A 104 14.23 -29.06 5.78
N VAL A 105 15.28 -28.26 5.52
CA VAL A 105 16.67 -28.68 5.67
C VAL A 105 17.21 -28.20 7.00
N SER A 106 17.67 -29.12 7.83
CA SER A 106 18.36 -28.80 9.08
C SER A 106 19.84 -28.52 8.82
N PHE A 107 20.39 -27.50 9.45
CA PHE A 107 21.80 -27.12 9.34
C PHE A 107 22.35 -26.78 10.73
N THR A 108 23.67 -26.92 10.90
CA THR A 108 24.32 -26.52 12.14
C THR A 108 24.59 -25.02 12.13
N LYS A 109 24.60 -24.39 13.32
CA LYS A 109 24.83 -22.95 13.49
C LYS A 109 26.11 -22.43 12.81
N ASN A 110 27.11 -23.28 12.59
CA ASN A 110 28.42 -22.91 12.04
C ASN A 110 28.60 -23.30 10.56
N THR A 111 27.53 -23.68 9.87
CA THR A 111 27.59 -24.00 8.43
C THR A 111 28.04 -22.77 7.65
N SER A 112 29.04 -22.92 6.78
CA SER A 112 29.59 -21.80 6.00
C SER A 112 28.57 -21.22 5.02
N LYS A 113 28.75 -19.97 4.57
CA LYS A 113 27.92 -19.33 3.53
C LYS A 113 27.78 -20.23 2.29
N GLU A 114 28.89 -20.84 1.86
CA GLU A 114 28.91 -21.79 0.75
C GLU A 114 28.12 -23.08 1.05
N GLY A 115 28.21 -23.60 2.28
CA GLY A 115 27.39 -24.72 2.73
C GLY A 115 25.90 -24.38 2.71
N LEU A 116 25.52 -23.21 3.21
CA LEU A 116 24.13 -22.73 3.20
C LEU A 116 23.61 -22.53 1.77
N LYS A 117 24.47 -22.07 0.85
CA LYS A 117 24.15 -21.96 -0.59
C LYS A 117 23.87 -23.32 -1.21
N LYS A 118 24.73 -24.32 -0.95
CA LYS A 118 24.53 -25.71 -1.43
C LYS A 118 23.25 -26.35 -0.89
N LEU A 119 22.83 -25.95 0.31
CA LEU A 119 21.59 -26.40 0.93
C LEU A 119 20.35 -25.62 0.43
N GLY A 120 20.53 -24.59 -0.40
CA GLY A 120 19.43 -23.74 -0.89
C GLY A 120 18.78 -22.89 0.20
N ILE A 121 19.52 -22.63 1.28
CA ILE A 121 19.06 -21.81 2.42
C ILE A 121 19.35 -20.32 2.16
N ILE A 122 20.37 -20.01 1.36
CA ILE A 122 20.64 -18.64 0.91
C ILE A 122 20.98 -18.63 -0.60
N PRO A 123 20.42 -17.69 -1.37
CA PRO A 123 19.23 -16.90 -1.01
C PRO A 123 18.01 -17.82 -0.82
N ASN A 124 17.14 -17.47 0.13
CA ASN A 124 15.86 -18.15 0.35
C ASN A 124 14.68 -17.33 -0.16
N ASN A 125 14.91 -16.22 -0.87
CA ASN A 125 13.86 -15.38 -1.39
C ASN A 125 13.86 -15.37 -2.92
N LYS A 126 12.71 -15.07 -3.50
CA LYS A 126 12.55 -14.86 -4.94
C LYS A 126 11.53 -13.77 -5.21
N PHE A 127 11.86 -12.86 -6.11
CA PHE A 127 10.98 -11.81 -6.59
C PHE A 127 10.25 -12.28 -7.84
N MET A 128 8.93 -12.07 -7.83
CA MET A 128 8.08 -12.29 -9.00
C MET A 128 7.35 -10.99 -9.32
N ASN A 129 7.22 -10.70 -10.61
CA ASN A 129 6.35 -9.68 -11.14
C ASN A 129 5.11 -10.39 -11.67
N CYS A 130 4.04 -10.33 -10.89
CA CYS A 130 2.88 -11.19 -11.06
C CYS A 130 3.32 -12.67 -11.05
N ASP A 131 2.94 -13.42 -12.08
CA ASP A 131 3.33 -14.83 -12.22
C ASP A 131 4.69 -15.04 -12.90
N LYS A 132 5.40 -13.96 -13.24
CA LYS A 132 6.69 -14.02 -13.94
C LYS A 132 7.84 -13.81 -12.97
N VAL A 133 8.88 -14.61 -13.12
CA VAL A 133 10.14 -14.40 -12.41
C VAL A 133 10.72 -13.05 -12.83
N CYS A 134 11.07 -12.20 -11.86
CA CYS A 134 11.69 -10.91 -12.18
C CYS A 134 13.03 -11.10 -12.90
N ASP A 135 13.28 -10.31 -13.94
CA ASP A 135 14.52 -10.39 -14.72
C ASP A 135 14.86 -9.04 -15.36
N GLY A 136 16.11 -8.60 -15.19
CA GLY A 136 16.59 -7.27 -15.57
C GLY A 136 16.16 -6.14 -14.62
N THR A 137 16.20 -4.90 -15.11
CA THR A 137 15.77 -3.73 -14.34
C THR A 137 14.26 -3.70 -14.22
N GLU A 138 13.73 -3.81 -13.00
CA GLU A 138 12.29 -3.68 -12.74
C GLU A 138 11.99 -2.59 -11.72
N THR A 139 10.80 -1.99 -11.87
CA THR A 139 10.27 -0.96 -10.99
C THR A 139 8.80 -1.26 -10.70
N ASP A 140 8.39 -1.12 -9.45
CA ASP A 140 7.01 -1.26 -9.03
C ASP A 140 6.53 0.00 -8.31
N TYR A 141 5.22 0.18 -8.27
CA TYR A 141 4.58 1.43 -7.85
C TYR A 141 3.52 1.16 -6.79
N TYR A 142 3.32 2.16 -5.94
CA TYR A 142 2.20 2.26 -5.03
C TYR A 142 0.93 2.63 -5.79
N SER A 143 -0.25 2.47 -5.16
CA SER A 143 -1.53 2.82 -5.79
C SER A 143 -1.62 4.31 -6.15
N ASN A 144 -0.86 5.16 -5.45
CA ASN A 144 -0.77 6.60 -5.70
C ASN A 144 0.20 6.98 -6.84
N GLY A 145 0.81 5.99 -7.51
CA GLY A 145 1.75 6.19 -8.62
C GLY A 145 3.19 6.48 -8.22
N ASN A 146 3.51 6.64 -6.94
CA ASN A 146 4.89 6.78 -6.49
C ASN A 146 5.63 5.44 -6.57
N ILE A 147 6.94 5.48 -6.80
CA ILE A 147 7.77 4.28 -6.83
C ILE A 147 7.70 3.60 -5.47
N ARG A 148 7.47 2.28 -5.47
CA ARG A 148 7.47 1.41 -4.30
C ARG A 148 8.77 0.63 -4.17
N LEU A 149 9.25 0.10 -5.29
CA LEU A 149 10.46 -0.71 -5.37
C LEU A 149 11.17 -0.49 -6.71
N LYS A 150 12.50 -0.50 -6.70
CA LYS A 150 13.33 -0.56 -7.91
C LYS A 150 14.59 -1.38 -7.64
N ALA A 151 14.91 -2.31 -8.54
CA ALA A 151 16.14 -3.10 -8.47
C ALA A 151 16.49 -3.70 -9.85
N GLU A 152 17.71 -4.23 -9.95
CA GLU A 152 18.11 -5.17 -10.98
C GLU A 152 17.88 -6.60 -10.45
N PHE A 153 17.33 -7.47 -11.30
CA PHE A 153 17.08 -8.86 -10.98
C PHE A 153 17.74 -9.80 -11.97
N GLU A 154 18.22 -10.94 -11.48
CA GLU A 154 18.64 -12.07 -12.30
C GLU A 154 17.92 -13.32 -11.80
N ASN A 155 17.07 -13.92 -12.63
CA ASN A 155 16.28 -15.11 -12.27
C ASN A 155 15.46 -14.97 -10.97
N GLY A 156 14.93 -13.78 -10.71
CA GLY A 156 14.13 -13.45 -9.53
C GLY A 156 14.96 -13.16 -8.27
N LEU A 157 16.28 -13.07 -8.38
CA LEU A 157 17.16 -12.65 -7.30
C LEU A 157 17.58 -11.21 -7.53
N ALA A 158 17.46 -10.36 -6.51
CA ALA A 158 17.98 -8.99 -6.60
C ALA A 158 19.51 -9.04 -6.66
N ILE A 159 20.10 -8.28 -7.59
CA ILE A 159 21.56 -8.13 -7.70
C ILE A 159 21.94 -6.66 -7.54
N GLY A 160 23.05 -6.39 -6.86
CA GLY A 160 23.48 -5.02 -6.60
C GLY A 160 22.52 -4.29 -5.65
N GLU A 161 22.02 -3.12 -6.05
CA GLU A 161 21.20 -2.28 -5.18
C GLU A 161 19.69 -2.49 -5.42
N LEU A 162 18.97 -2.83 -4.35
CA LEU A 162 17.52 -2.78 -4.28
C LEU A 162 17.10 -1.60 -3.39
N LYS A 163 16.22 -0.75 -3.92
CA LYS A 163 15.61 0.36 -3.19
C LYS A 163 14.13 0.10 -2.97
N ARG A 164 13.68 0.27 -1.73
CA ARG A 164 12.26 0.42 -1.39
C ARG A 164 12.01 1.82 -0.90
N TYR A 165 10.83 2.33 -1.21
CA TYR A 165 10.42 3.69 -0.90
C TYR A 165 9.22 3.66 0.04
N TYR A 166 8.98 4.78 0.71
CA TYR A 166 7.72 5.09 1.32
C TYR A 166 6.73 5.61 0.29
N GLN A 167 5.43 5.59 0.60
CA GLN A 167 4.40 6.17 -0.28
C GLN A 167 4.59 7.67 -0.49
N SER A 168 5.30 8.35 0.41
CA SER A 168 5.75 9.74 0.27
C SER A 168 6.79 9.94 -0.84
N GLY A 169 7.37 8.86 -1.37
CA GLY A 169 8.47 8.86 -2.34
C GLY A 169 9.86 8.90 -1.69
N LYS A 170 9.95 9.00 -0.35
CA LYS A 170 11.24 8.97 0.36
C LYS A 170 11.79 7.55 0.44
N ILE A 171 13.12 7.42 0.58
CA ILE A 171 13.75 6.09 0.71
C ILE A 171 13.34 5.47 2.04
N LYS A 172 12.88 4.21 1.98
CA LYS A 172 12.53 3.38 3.14
C LYS A 172 13.62 2.36 3.45
N GLU A 173 14.20 1.77 2.42
CA GLU A 173 15.21 0.72 2.54
C GLU A 173 16.18 0.77 1.36
N ILE A 174 17.46 0.55 1.64
CA ILE A 174 18.48 0.20 0.66
C ILE A 174 19.07 -1.15 1.07
N SER A 175 18.96 -2.13 0.19
CA SER A 175 19.55 -3.46 0.37
C SER A 175 20.58 -3.73 -0.74
N ILE A 176 21.77 -4.17 -0.36
CA ILE A 176 22.87 -4.48 -1.27
C ILE A 176 23.06 -5.99 -1.35
N TYR A 177 23.05 -6.55 -2.55
CA TYR A 177 23.16 -7.97 -2.86
C TYR A 177 24.39 -8.26 -3.71
N ASP A 178 25.00 -9.43 -3.50
CA ASP A 178 26.00 -9.97 -4.44
C ASP A 178 25.33 -10.53 -5.72
N LYS A 179 26.17 -10.92 -6.69
CA LYS A 179 25.73 -11.52 -7.96
C LYS A 179 24.96 -12.82 -7.82
N ASP A 180 25.02 -13.46 -6.64
CA ASP A 180 24.31 -14.71 -6.36
C ASP A 180 23.01 -14.45 -5.58
N GLY A 181 22.60 -13.18 -5.46
CA GLY A 181 21.37 -12.77 -4.78
C GLY A 181 21.47 -12.74 -3.27
N ILE A 182 22.67 -12.80 -2.68
CA ILE A 182 22.84 -12.87 -1.24
C ILE A 182 23.00 -11.47 -0.67
N LEU A 183 22.17 -11.13 0.31
CA LEU A 183 22.19 -9.85 1.01
C LEU A 183 23.54 -9.65 1.72
N ILE A 184 24.23 -8.56 1.38
CA ILE A 184 25.49 -8.10 1.99
C ILE A 184 25.19 -7.09 3.10
N LYS A 185 24.32 -6.11 2.82
CA LYS A 185 24.02 -4.99 3.72
C LYS A 185 22.58 -4.52 3.54
N LYS A 186 21.93 -4.12 4.62
CA LYS A 186 20.58 -3.54 4.61
C LYS A 186 20.56 -2.30 5.48
N THR A 187 20.12 -1.17 4.94
CA THR A 187 19.92 0.06 5.70
C THR A 187 18.46 0.46 5.62
N LEU A 188 17.85 0.68 6.78
CA LEU A 188 16.45 1.10 6.95
C LEU A 188 16.41 2.57 7.34
N PHE A 189 15.52 3.31 6.72
CA PHE A 189 15.31 4.74 6.96
C PHE A 189 13.92 4.96 7.55
N ASN A 190 13.71 6.06 8.26
CA ASN A 190 12.39 6.55 8.63
C ASN A 190 11.84 7.53 7.57
N GLU A 191 10.59 7.97 7.70
CA GLU A 191 9.96 8.96 6.80
C GLU A 191 10.63 10.35 6.83
N ASN A 192 11.56 10.62 7.75
CA ASN A 192 12.38 11.84 7.74
C ASN A 192 13.69 11.66 6.96
N GLY A 193 14.01 10.44 6.51
CA GLY A 193 15.25 10.09 5.83
C GLY A 193 16.41 9.74 6.76
N GLU A 194 16.16 9.61 8.06
CA GLU A 194 17.18 9.25 9.05
C GLU A 194 17.34 7.73 9.13
N ILE A 195 18.56 7.26 9.37
CA ILE A 195 18.84 5.83 9.53
C ILE A 195 18.16 5.32 10.80
N LYS A 196 17.24 4.38 10.63
CA LYS A 196 16.58 3.63 11.72
C LYS A 196 17.40 2.42 12.12
N LYS A 197 18.06 1.76 11.16
CA LYS A 197 18.86 0.55 11.38
C LYS A 197 19.84 0.31 10.23
N GLU A 198 21.00 -0.24 10.55
CA GLU A 198 21.98 -0.83 9.62
C GLU A 198 22.27 -2.29 10.01
#